data_AF-A0A2S4Y5N1-F1
#
_entry.id   AF-A0A2S4Y5N1-F1
#
_cell.length_a   1.000
_cell.length_b   1.000
_cell.length_c   1.000
_cell.angle_alpha   90.00
_cell.angle_beta   90.00
_cell.angle_gamma   90.00
#
_symmetry.space_group_name_H-M   'P 1'
#
loop_
_entity.id
_entity.type
_entity.pdbx_description
1 polymer ?
#
loop_
_entity_poly.entity_id
_entity_poly.type
_entity_poly.pdbx_seq_one_letter_code
_entity_poly.pdbx_strand_id
1 'polypeptide(L)' 'MTAERVNPPGMSPPAGFSHAVVATGSRVVFLAGQTALDADGKVTGATLPEQFARALANLLTAL' A
#
# COMPACT_ATOMS: atom_id res chain seq x y z
N MET A 1 -5.22 23.25 -2.18
CA MET A 1 -4.44 22.04 -2.56
C MET A 1 -5.40 20.87 -2.50
N THR A 2 -5.68 20.21 -3.62
CA THR A 2 -6.48 18.98 -3.59
C THR A 2 -5.56 17.78 -3.39
N ALA A 3 -6.03 16.77 -2.65
CA ALA A 3 -5.32 15.53 -2.41
C ALA A 3 -6.29 14.39 -2.67
N GLU A 4 -5.90 13.45 -3.52
CA GLU A 4 -6.67 12.25 -3.82
C GLU A 4 -6.16 11.09 -2.95
N ARG A 5 -7.08 10.37 -2.31
CA ARG A 5 -6.76 9.19 -1.50
C ARG A 5 -7.00 7.94 -2.33
N VAL A 6 -5.99 7.08 -2.44
CA VAL A 6 -6.02 5.87 -3.25
C VAL A 6 -5.93 4.65 -2.33
N ASN A 7 -6.93 3.79 -2.41
CA ASN A 7 -7.02 2.52 -1.66
C ASN A 7 -7.41 1.41 -2.65
N PRO A 8 -6.43 0.73 -3.26
CA PRO A 8 -6.70 -0.27 -4.28
C PRO A 8 -7.56 -1.42 -3.77
N PRO A 9 -8.50 -1.93 -4.58
CA PRO A 9 -9.27 -3.11 -4.23
C PRO A 9 -8.34 -4.33 -4.06
N GLY A 10 -8.60 -5.14 -3.03
CA GLY A 10 -7.81 -6.35 -2.74
C GLY A 10 -6.57 -6.12 -1.85
N MET A 11 -6.30 -4.89 -1.43
CA MET A 11 -5.38 -4.62 -0.31
C MET A 11 -6.11 -4.72 1.03
N SER A 12 -5.35 -5.00 2.10
CA SER A 12 -5.87 -4.97 3.47
C SER A 12 -6.57 -3.63 3.75
N PRO A 13 -7.75 -3.61 4.40
CA PRO A 13 -8.45 -2.37 4.69
C PRO A 13 -7.57 -1.39 5.49
N PRO A 14 -7.42 -0.13 5.05
CA PRO A 14 -6.62 0.85 5.78
C PRO A 14 -7.34 1.31 7.05
N ALA A 15 -6.62 1.39 8.16
CA ALA A 15 -7.14 1.82 9.46
C ALA A 15 -6.48 3.14 9.91
N GLY A 16 -7.14 4.28 9.65
CA GLY A 16 -6.62 5.62 9.99
C GLY A 16 -5.59 6.18 9.00
N PHE A 17 -5.42 5.56 7.83
CA PHE A 17 -4.50 6.02 6.77
C PHE A 17 -5.10 5.77 5.36
N SER A 18 -4.33 6.03 4.30
CA SER A 18 -4.63 5.58 2.93
C SER A 18 -3.37 4.97 2.32
N HIS A 19 -3.49 3.94 1.49
CA HIS A 19 -2.31 3.26 0.90
C HIS A 19 -1.45 4.22 0.07
N ALA A 20 -2.11 5.12 -0.67
CA ALA A 20 -1.48 6.21 -1.37
C ALA A 20 -2.27 7.53 -1.22
N VAL A 21 -1.55 8.64 -1.31
CA VAL A 21 -2.13 9.98 -1.49
C VAL A 21 -1.45 10.68 -2.67
N VAL A 22 -2.23 11.14 -3.63
CA VAL A 22 -1.75 11.92 -4.78
C VAL A 22 -1.98 13.41 -4.51
N ALA A 23 -0.90 14.19 -4.44
CA ALA A 23 -0.97 15.64 -4.41
C ALA A 23 -1.19 16.18 -5.85
N THR A 24 -2.16 17.07 -6.05
CA THR A 24 -2.65 17.46 -7.39
C THR A 24 -2.07 18.77 -7.96
N GLY A 25 -1.11 19.40 -7.27
CA GLY A 25 -0.43 20.62 -7.76
C GLY A 25 0.86 20.32 -8.52
N SER A 26 1.69 19.46 -7.95
CA SER A 26 2.75 18.71 -8.62
C SER A 26 2.40 17.25 -8.37
N ARG A 27 2.40 16.40 -9.42
CA ARG A 27 2.02 15.00 -9.27
C ARG A 27 3.09 14.28 -8.43
N VAL A 28 2.85 14.22 -7.12
CA VAL A 28 3.67 13.53 -6.13
C VAL A 28 2.79 12.51 -5.43
N VAL A 29 3.27 11.27 -5.37
CA VAL A 29 2.57 10.17 -4.71
C VAL A 29 3.26 9.86 -3.39
N PHE A 30 2.52 9.98 -2.30
CA PHE A 30 2.96 9.56 -0.97
C PHE A 30 2.42 8.16 -0.72
N LEU A 31 3.33 7.18 -0.59
CA LEU A 31 2.99 5.79 -0.30
C LEU A 31 3.11 5.51 1.19
N ALA A 32 2.09 4.88 1.77
CA ALA A 32 2.18 4.34 3.12
C ALA A 32 3.14 3.13 3.14
N GLY A 33 3.73 2.85 4.31
CA GLY A 33 4.54 1.65 4.49
C GLY A 33 3.76 0.39 4.13
N GLN A 34 4.32 -0.44 3.24
CA GLN A 34 3.73 -1.71 2.85
C GLN A 34 4.49 -2.87 3.51
N THR A 35 3.73 -3.87 3.95
CA THR A 35 4.23 -5.09 4.58
C THR A 35 3.66 -6.30 3.85
N ALA A 36 3.99 -7.52 4.29
CA ALA A 36 3.55 -8.74 3.64
C ALA A 36 2.06 -9.12 3.90
N LEU A 37 1.21 -8.12 4.15
CA LEU A 37 -0.22 -8.31 4.42
C LEU A 37 -0.95 -8.79 3.17
N ASP A 38 -1.89 -9.71 3.38
CA ASP A 38 -2.93 -10.05 2.42
C ASP A 38 -4.18 -9.17 2.53
N ALA A 39 -5.19 -9.45 1.70
CA ALA A 39 -6.45 -8.70 1.69
C ALA A 39 -7.20 -8.78 3.04
N ASP A 40 -6.96 -9.84 3.81
CA ASP A 40 -7.56 -10.05 5.13
C ASP A 40 -6.71 -9.43 6.26
N GLY A 41 -5.59 -8.78 5.94
CA GLY A 41 -4.69 -8.17 6.92
C GLY A 41 -3.82 -9.19 7.66
N LYS A 42 -3.54 -10.35 7.08
CA LYS A 42 -2.60 -11.34 7.64
C LYS A 42 -1.25 -11.26 6.95
N VAL A 43 -0.18 -11.36 7.74
CA VAL A 43 1.18 -11.46 7.21
C VAL A 43 1.36 -12.82 6.54
N THR A 44 1.82 -12.81 5.29
CA THR A 44 2.02 -14.01 4.45
C THR A 44 3.49 -14.19 4.08
N GLY A 45 3.91 -15.44 3.85
CA GLY A 45 5.31 -15.80 3.58
C GLY A 45 6.03 -16.31 4.83
N ALA A 46 6.73 -17.44 4.68
CA ALA A 46 7.47 -18.11 5.75
C ALA A 46 8.88 -17.53 5.92
N THR A 47 9.43 -16.94 4.87
CA THR A 47 10.80 -16.39 4.85
C THR A 47 10.80 -14.88 4.66
N LEU A 48 11.87 -14.22 5.11
CA LEU A 48 12.02 -12.78 4.91
C LEU A 48 11.99 -12.37 3.42
N PRO A 49 12.65 -13.09 2.48
CA PRO A 49 12.53 -12.78 1.05
C PRO A 49 11.10 -12.88 0.51
N GLU A 50 10.31 -13.87 0.94
CA GLU A 50 8.89 -13.99 0.56
C GLU A 50 8.07 -12.81 1.07
N GLN A 51 8.27 -12.43 2.33
CA GLN A 51 7.59 -11.28 2.93
C GLN A 51 7.99 -9.97 2.24
N PHE A 52 9.26 -9.81 1.89
CA PHE A 52 9.77 -8.65 1.18
C PHE A 52 9.20 -8.57 -0.24
N ALA A 53 9.15 -9.68 -0.97
CA ALA A 53 8.54 -9.74 -2.29
C ALA A 53 7.05 -9.35 -2.23
N ARG A 54 6.32 -9.83 -1.21
CA ARG A 54 4.92 -9.44 -1.00
C ARG A 54 4.77 -7.95 -0.68
N ALA A 55 5.61 -7.41 0.19
CA ALA A 55 5.60 -6.00 0.53
C ALA A 55 5.87 -5.11 -0.70
N LEU A 56 6.81 -5.49 -1.57
CA LEU A 56 7.06 -4.81 -2.84
C LEU A 56 5.87 -4.92 -3.80
N ALA A 57 5.22 -6.07 -3.89
CA ALA A 57 4.01 -6.23 -4.70
C ALA A 57 2.88 -5.31 -4.20
N ASN A 58 2.67 -5.23 -2.88
CA ASN A 58 1.71 -4.32 -2.28
C ASN A 58 2.06 -2.84 -2.56
N LEU A 59 3.35 -2.49 -2.59
CA LEU A 59 3.81 -1.14 -2.93
C LEU A 59 3.48 -0.79 -4.38
N LEU A 60 3.68 -1.72 -5.31
CA LEU A 60 3.35 -1.54 -6.72
C LEU A 60 1.84 -1.46 -6.96
N THR A 61 1.04 -2.23 -6.21
CA THR A 61 -0.43 -2.16 -6.28
C THR A 61 -0.96 -0.79 -5.81
N ALA A 62 -0.30 -0.16 -4.84
CA ALA A 62 -0.68 1.15 -4.30
C ALA A 62 -0.28 2.35 -5.17
N LEU A 63 0.65 2.17 -6.10
CA LEU A 63 1.19 3.22 -6.97
C LEU A 63 0.33 3.46 -8.22
#